data_AF-A0AAN8BT73-F1
#
_entry.id   AF-A0AAN8BT73-F1
#
_cell.length_a   1.000
_cell.length_b   1.000
_cell.length_c   1.000
_cell.angle_alpha   90.00
_cell.angle_beta   90.00
_cell.angle_gamma   90.00
#
_symmetry.space_group_name_H-M   'P 1'
#
loop_
_entity.id
_entity.type
_entity.pdbx_description
1 polymer ?
#
loop_
_entity_poly.entity_id
_entity_poly.type
_entity_poly.pdbx_seq_one_letter_code
_entity_poly.pdbx_strand_id
1 'polypeptide(L)'
;MQEFFAALWLLKNPHLITNVFQQCLAEEKKHMKHLIPYMCRLLTEKSRSLMECLIPPEELKNTSNGFCKEVISTFLPRLCGNDEPDTEDSGRILFLCQCLYESQCPEACIDLLEKLEYRLDLSGESLDPYPCCAVAYVITQSKERKIWLDLEDVTISQHGMRPLLGCLQNVQWCDSLPRQLWEIFLLSEGEMDCITLLGLDDQLHLPVGGDRKLFERAVTVLQKISLKVKICLHWEGENPDCHSLCETLPEALPYVSSLSFKRTYRAPGLQDQERRYETLKRQEKKLFLDLCLKAATPIQGESVHNEVNNLISLFSFNYDMHNILLDLYQHVKSQESSAVIQKLKPFFQSAPEVWIINLSERKTSILLEVLRLQPEKKHVELRGCSEEEGEVRTLLQCLPFISQLSSWFGLSGGVQFFGTLFCAAAEREQQTGEKTLQLLSSVCTYPTFPLPRIYDDDDEKHQSGFLLDLYSHLKDYETETGLSVLPSLQSVLQSAPEVWTINLSKRKTSILLEVLRLQPEKKHVELRGCSEEEGEVRTLLQCLPFISQLRLVGPLLFIL
;
A
#
# COMPACT_ATOMS: atom_id res chain seq x y z
N MET A 1 -38.27 34.81 22.41
CA MET A 1 -39.66 35.19 22.86
C MET A 1 -40.36 36.04 21.81
N GLN A 2 -39.65 36.98 21.19
CA GLN A 2 -40.20 37.78 20.08
C GLN A 2 -40.56 36.89 18.88
N GLU A 3 -39.71 35.91 18.57
CA GLU A 3 -39.88 34.95 17.48
C GLU A 3 -41.13 34.10 17.69
N PHE A 4 -41.35 33.64 18.92
CA PHE A 4 -42.53 32.87 19.29
C PHE A 4 -43.83 33.66 19.06
N PHE A 5 -43.91 34.90 19.54
CA PHE A 5 -45.11 35.71 19.37
C PHE A 5 -45.32 36.15 17.91
N ALA A 6 -44.25 36.40 17.16
CA ALA A 6 -44.32 36.67 15.73
C ALA A 6 -44.81 35.45 14.95
N ALA A 7 -44.32 34.25 15.25
CA ALA A 7 -44.82 33.00 14.69
C ALA A 7 -46.31 32.79 14.99
N LEU A 8 -46.73 33.02 16.24
CA LEU A 8 -48.14 32.93 16.63
C LEU A 8 -49.01 33.95 15.89
N TRP A 9 -48.52 35.18 15.72
CA TRP A 9 -49.23 36.22 14.97
C TRP A 9 -49.37 35.86 13.49
N LEU A 10 -48.35 35.26 12.88
CA LEU A 10 -48.41 34.76 11.49
C LEU A 10 -49.41 33.63 11.33
N LEU A 11 -49.52 32.71 12.30
CA LEU A 11 -50.53 31.66 12.27
C LEU A 11 -51.96 32.21 12.36
N LYS A 12 -52.17 33.36 13.02
CA LYS A 12 -53.45 34.09 13.00
C LYS A 12 -53.72 34.83 11.68
N ASN A 13 -52.71 35.00 10.84
CA ASN A 13 -52.79 35.73 9.57
C ASN A 13 -52.19 34.90 8.43
N PRO A 14 -52.77 33.72 8.10
CA PRO A 14 -52.12 32.73 7.23
C PRO A 14 -51.82 33.25 5.82
N HIS A 15 -52.59 34.21 5.31
CA HIS A 15 -52.36 34.85 4.01
C HIS A 15 -51.02 35.61 3.90
N LEU A 16 -50.36 35.91 5.04
CA LEU A 16 -49.05 36.59 5.07
C LEU A 16 -47.87 35.61 5.09
N ILE A 17 -48.10 34.32 5.37
CA ILE A 17 -47.05 33.32 5.57
C ILE A 17 -46.17 33.19 4.32
N THR A 18 -46.77 33.01 3.14
CA THR A 18 -46.03 32.86 1.88
C THR A 18 -45.19 34.10 1.57
N ASN A 19 -45.67 35.30 1.91
CA ASN A 19 -44.89 36.54 1.75
C ASN A 19 -43.68 36.56 2.68
N VAL A 20 -43.86 36.17 3.94
CA VAL A 20 -42.75 36.05 4.90
C VAL A 20 -41.71 35.04 4.40
N PHE A 21 -42.14 33.91 3.88
CA PHE A 21 -41.26 32.89 3.31
C PHE A 21 -40.40 33.44 2.17
N GLN A 22 -40.99 34.20 1.25
CA GLN A 22 -40.24 34.87 0.18
C GLN A 22 -39.27 35.93 0.72
N GLN A 23 -39.67 36.69 1.74
CA GLN A 23 -38.79 37.67 2.38
C GLN A 23 -37.61 37.02 3.10
N CYS A 24 -37.77 35.83 3.67
CA CYS A 24 -36.68 35.08 4.31
C CYS A 24 -35.55 34.70 3.32
N LEU A 25 -35.81 34.69 2.02
CA LEU A 25 -34.80 34.41 0.98
C LEU A 25 -33.94 35.66 0.67
N ALA A 26 -34.35 36.85 1.11
CA ALA A 26 -33.58 38.07 0.94
C ALA A 26 -32.60 38.28 2.11
N GLU A 27 -31.37 38.66 1.81
CA GLU A 27 -30.29 38.85 2.79
C GLU A 27 -30.67 39.75 3.98
N GLU A 28 -31.37 40.86 3.73
CA GLU A 28 -31.81 41.80 4.77
C GLU A 28 -32.80 41.19 5.78
N LYS A 29 -33.56 40.19 5.36
CA LYS A 29 -34.67 39.60 6.13
C LYS A 29 -34.48 38.11 6.43
N LYS A 30 -33.30 37.56 6.17
CA LYS A 30 -32.98 36.14 6.39
C LYS A 30 -33.20 35.66 7.82
N HIS A 31 -33.07 36.55 8.81
CA HIS A 31 -33.33 36.26 10.22
C HIS A 31 -34.79 35.85 10.50
N MET A 32 -35.75 36.24 9.65
CA MET A 32 -37.16 35.87 9.79
C MET A 32 -37.39 34.35 9.64
N LYS A 33 -36.43 33.59 9.06
CA LYS A 33 -36.52 32.14 8.97
C LYS A 33 -36.64 31.44 10.32
N HIS A 34 -36.12 32.05 11.39
CA HIS A 34 -36.20 31.51 12.76
C HIS A 34 -37.62 31.50 13.34
N LEU A 35 -38.60 32.12 12.68
CA LEU A 35 -40.02 32.01 13.03
C LEU A 35 -40.61 30.64 12.65
N ILE A 36 -40.08 30.02 11.59
CA ILE A 36 -40.67 28.86 10.94
C ILE A 36 -40.64 27.61 11.84
N PRO A 37 -39.55 27.28 12.56
CA PRO A 37 -39.55 26.15 13.50
C PRO A 37 -40.63 26.28 14.60
N TYR A 38 -40.88 27.50 15.10
CA TYR A 38 -41.97 27.73 16.06
C TYR A 38 -43.34 27.49 15.42
N MET A 39 -43.55 27.94 14.19
CA MET A 39 -44.78 27.66 13.45
C MET A 39 -44.97 26.15 13.26
N CYS A 40 -43.92 25.42 12.87
CA CYS A 40 -43.93 23.96 12.78
C CYS A 40 -44.38 23.31 14.09
N ARG A 41 -43.82 23.72 15.24
CA ARG A 41 -44.20 23.19 16.56
C ARG A 41 -45.65 23.51 16.95
N LEU A 42 -46.10 24.73 16.68
CA LEU A 42 -47.45 25.20 17.01
C LEU A 42 -48.52 24.54 16.13
N LEU A 43 -48.17 24.06 14.94
CA LEU A 43 -49.07 23.34 14.04
C LEU A 43 -49.16 21.83 14.31
N THR A 44 -48.47 21.31 15.33
CA THR A 44 -48.49 19.88 15.67
C THR A 44 -49.76 19.44 16.39
N GLU A 45 -50.08 18.15 16.32
CA GLU A 45 -51.18 17.53 17.08
C GLU A 45 -51.06 17.77 18.59
N LYS A 46 -49.84 17.80 19.12
CA LYS A 46 -49.57 18.00 20.56
C LYS A 46 -49.94 19.40 21.04
N SER A 47 -49.83 20.40 20.18
CA SER A 47 -50.14 21.80 20.50
C SER A 47 -51.53 22.22 20.03
N ARG A 48 -52.24 21.39 19.25
CA ARG A 48 -53.58 21.67 18.72
C ARG A 48 -54.55 22.16 19.79
N SER A 49 -54.63 21.48 20.93
CA SER A 49 -55.54 21.84 22.04
C SER A 49 -55.29 23.25 22.60
N LEU A 50 -54.04 23.72 22.60
CA LEU A 50 -53.69 25.07 23.03
C LEU A 50 -53.99 26.10 21.92
N MET A 51 -53.81 25.71 20.67
CA MET A 51 -54.00 26.58 19.51
C MET A 51 -55.47 26.80 19.15
N GLU A 52 -56.34 25.82 19.38
CA GLU A 52 -57.79 25.94 19.18
C GLU A 52 -58.43 27.01 20.08
N CYS A 53 -57.79 27.36 21.21
CA CYS A 53 -58.20 28.49 22.04
C CYS A 53 -57.93 29.86 21.39
N LEU A 54 -57.10 29.91 20.35
CA LEU A 54 -56.60 31.15 19.73
C LEU A 54 -56.95 31.28 18.25
N ILE A 55 -57.14 30.15 17.55
CA ILE A 55 -57.38 30.05 16.10
C ILE A 55 -58.49 29.02 15.87
N PRO A 56 -59.50 29.28 15.02
CA PRO A 56 -60.53 28.31 14.68
C PRO A 56 -59.95 26.98 14.17
N PRO A 57 -60.49 25.82 14.58
CA PRO A 57 -59.95 24.50 14.19
C PRO A 57 -59.86 24.28 12.68
N GLU A 58 -60.81 24.81 11.91
CA GLU A 58 -60.81 24.70 10.44
C GLU A 58 -59.66 25.49 9.81
N GLU A 59 -59.42 26.72 10.24
CA GLU A 59 -58.31 27.56 9.77
C GLU A 59 -56.96 26.97 10.16
N LEU A 60 -56.85 26.41 11.37
CA LEU A 60 -55.64 25.74 11.85
C LEU A 60 -55.33 24.50 11.01
N LYS A 61 -56.35 23.69 10.68
CA LYS A 61 -56.21 22.51 9.81
C LYS A 61 -55.82 22.89 8.39
N ASN A 62 -56.45 23.93 7.83
CA ASN A 62 -56.13 24.42 6.49
C ASN A 62 -54.70 24.95 6.41
N THR A 63 -54.24 25.66 7.44
CA THR A 63 -52.87 26.18 7.52
C THR A 63 -51.84 25.06 7.74
N SER A 64 -52.16 24.04 8.53
CA SER A 64 -51.29 22.88 8.77
C SER A 64 -51.11 22.02 7.51
N ASN A 65 -52.19 21.85 6.74
CA ASN A 65 -52.19 21.06 5.52
C ASN A 65 -51.20 21.61 4.49
N GLY A 66 -50.16 20.83 4.20
CA GLY A 66 -49.16 21.21 3.19
C GLY A 66 -48.12 22.22 3.68
N PHE A 67 -48.19 22.72 4.91
CA PHE A 67 -47.22 23.68 5.46
C PHE A 67 -45.78 23.18 5.34
N CYS A 68 -45.52 21.95 5.80
CA CYS A 68 -44.18 21.36 5.70
C CYS A 68 -43.72 21.19 4.26
N LYS A 69 -44.64 20.87 3.33
CA LYS A 69 -44.31 20.78 1.90
C LYS A 69 -43.96 22.15 1.31
N GLU A 70 -44.67 23.20 1.72
CA GLU A 70 -44.38 24.58 1.32
C GLU A 70 -43.01 25.02 1.85
N VAL A 71 -42.71 24.74 3.12
CA VAL A 71 -41.38 24.99 3.73
C VAL A 71 -40.28 24.27 2.95
N ILE A 72 -40.42 22.96 2.70
CA ILE A 72 -39.43 22.20 1.91
C ILE A 72 -39.29 22.82 0.52
N SER A 73 -40.39 23.07 -0.20
CA SER A 73 -40.33 23.62 -1.57
C SER A 73 -39.70 25.02 -1.66
N THR A 74 -39.79 25.81 -0.59
CA THR A 74 -39.26 27.18 -0.56
C THR A 74 -37.78 27.21 -0.21
N PHE A 75 -37.35 26.41 0.77
CA PHE A 75 -36.02 26.49 1.35
C PHE A 75 -35.06 25.37 0.91
N LEU A 76 -35.54 24.40 0.11
CA LEU A 76 -34.66 23.41 -0.51
C LEU A 76 -33.71 24.09 -1.51
N PRO A 77 -32.40 23.82 -1.47
CA PRO A 77 -31.45 24.29 -2.47
C PRO A 77 -31.89 23.89 -3.88
N ARG A 78 -31.78 24.80 -4.86
CA ARG A 78 -32.06 24.45 -6.26
C ARG A 78 -30.90 23.63 -6.80
N LEU A 79 -31.12 22.35 -7.07
CA LEU A 79 -30.19 21.48 -7.79
C LEU A 79 -30.11 21.88 -9.28
N CYS A 80 -29.58 23.06 -9.60
CA CYS A 80 -29.24 23.45 -10.98
C CYS A 80 -27.72 23.37 -11.17
N GLY A 81 -27.31 22.74 -12.28
CA GLY A 81 -25.96 22.24 -12.48
C GLY A 81 -24.86 23.29 -12.70
N ASN A 82 -23.63 22.82 -12.48
CA ASN A 82 -22.33 23.37 -12.88
C ASN A 82 -21.90 24.76 -12.36
N ASP A 83 -22.69 25.44 -11.53
CA ASP A 83 -22.19 26.61 -10.80
C ASP A 83 -21.55 26.16 -9.47
N GLU A 84 -20.44 26.82 -9.08
CA GLU A 84 -19.72 26.54 -7.84
C GLU A 84 -20.69 26.61 -6.64
N PRO A 85 -20.56 25.73 -5.63
CA PRO A 85 -21.40 25.79 -4.44
C PRO A 85 -21.15 27.12 -3.74
N ASP A 86 -22.10 28.04 -3.83
CA ASP A 86 -22.13 29.22 -2.97
C ASP A 86 -22.10 28.74 -1.52
N THR A 87 -21.14 29.22 -0.75
CA THR A 87 -20.92 28.89 0.68
C THR A 87 -22.10 29.23 1.60
N GLU A 88 -23.21 29.75 1.06
CA GLU A 88 -24.45 30.08 1.78
C GLU A 88 -25.53 28.98 1.73
N ASP A 89 -25.37 27.92 0.94
CA ASP A 89 -26.37 26.83 0.84
C ASP A 89 -26.27 25.77 1.96
N SER A 90 -25.12 25.65 2.62
CA SER A 90 -24.83 24.59 3.62
C SER A 90 -25.77 24.61 4.84
N GLY A 91 -26.19 25.80 5.28
CA GLY A 91 -27.06 25.96 6.45
C GLY A 91 -28.55 25.69 6.19
N ARG A 92 -28.97 25.51 4.92
CA ARG A 92 -30.40 25.36 4.56
C ARG A 92 -30.92 23.96 4.87
N ILE A 93 -30.11 22.93 4.63
CA ILE A 93 -30.47 21.53 4.92
C ILE A 93 -30.66 21.36 6.44
N LEU A 94 -29.73 21.89 7.24
CA LEU A 94 -29.81 21.82 8.69
C LEU A 94 -31.06 22.53 9.23
N PHE A 95 -31.38 23.70 8.68
CA PHE A 95 -32.59 24.45 9.00
C PHE A 95 -33.87 23.67 8.67
N LEU A 96 -33.93 22.99 7.51
CA LEU A 96 -35.05 22.13 7.14
C LEU A 96 -35.20 20.96 8.11
N CYS A 97 -34.10 20.32 8.50
CA CYS A 97 -34.12 19.27 9.53
C CYS A 97 -34.73 19.77 10.85
N GLN A 98 -34.36 20.97 11.30
CA GLN A 98 -34.94 21.59 12.50
C GLN A 98 -36.44 21.83 12.36
N CYS A 99 -36.90 22.40 11.25
CA CYS A 99 -38.33 22.61 10.98
C CYS A 99 -39.11 21.30 11.03
N LEU A 100 -38.58 20.24 10.40
CA LEU A 100 -39.20 18.93 10.37
C LEU A 100 -39.22 18.26 11.75
N TYR A 101 -38.14 18.38 12.50
CA TYR A 101 -38.10 17.95 13.89
C TYR A 101 -39.15 18.66 14.73
N GLU A 102 -39.31 19.98 14.62
CA GLU A 102 -40.36 20.70 15.34
C GLU A 102 -41.77 20.30 14.89
N SER A 103 -41.96 20.02 13.59
CA SER A 103 -43.24 19.60 13.03
C SER A 103 -43.67 18.18 13.43
N GLN A 104 -42.70 17.33 13.81
CA GLN A 104 -42.94 15.92 14.13
C GLN A 104 -43.74 15.17 13.03
N CYS A 105 -43.52 15.51 11.75
CA CYS A 105 -44.20 14.92 10.59
C CYS A 105 -43.27 13.96 9.82
N PRO A 106 -43.40 12.63 9.98
CA PRO A 106 -42.56 11.65 9.29
C PRO A 106 -42.68 11.71 7.77
N GLU A 107 -43.88 11.97 7.25
CA GLU A 107 -44.15 12.01 5.81
C GLU A 107 -43.40 13.15 5.13
N ALA A 108 -43.27 14.30 5.81
CA ALA A 108 -42.49 15.42 5.32
C ALA A 108 -40.98 15.15 5.36
N CYS A 109 -40.49 14.34 6.30
CA CYS A 109 -39.10 13.87 6.29
C CYS A 109 -38.80 13.02 5.06
N ILE A 110 -39.71 12.11 4.68
CA ILE A 110 -39.53 11.30 3.46
C ILE A 110 -39.57 12.19 2.21
N ASP A 111 -40.51 13.14 2.11
CA ASP A 111 -40.58 14.08 0.98
C ASP A 111 -39.28 14.91 0.83
N LEU A 112 -38.68 15.34 1.95
CA LEU A 112 -37.37 16.02 1.91
C LEU A 112 -36.28 15.08 1.39
N LEU A 113 -36.19 13.86 1.93
CA LEU A 113 -35.15 12.90 1.55
C LEU A 113 -35.26 12.46 0.09
N GLU A 114 -36.46 12.30 -0.44
CA GLU A 114 -36.69 12.00 -1.86
C GLU A 114 -36.19 13.13 -2.76
N LYS A 115 -36.47 14.39 -2.40
CA LYS A 115 -36.01 15.57 -3.15
C LYS A 115 -34.48 15.76 -3.09
N LEU A 116 -33.85 15.30 -2.01
CA LEU A 116 -32.39 15.28 -1.86
C LEU A 116 -31.73 14.02 -2.45
N GLU A 117 -32.50 13.15 -3.12
CA GLU A 117 -32.01 11.85 -3.62
C GLU A 117 -31.34 10.98 -2.54
N TYR A 118 -31.77 11.14 -1.28
CA TYR A 118 -31.20 10.51 -0.09
C TYR A 118 -29.73 10.85 0.15
N ARG A 119 -29.29 12.05 -0.27
CA ARG A 119 -27.97 12.62 0.04
C ARG A 119 -28.14 13.80 1.00
N LEU A 120 -27.61 13.66 2.20
CA LEU A 120 -27.64 14.68 3.23
C LEU A 120 -26.21 15.20 3.43
N ASP A 121 -25.92 16.33 2.80
CA ASP A 121 -24.65 17.04 2.96
C ASP A 121 -24.76 18.04 4.11
N LEU A 122 -23.98 17.84 5.17
CA LEU A 122 -23.88 18.73 6.32
C LEU A 122 -22.45 19.26 6.49
N SER A 123 -21.63 19.20 5.44
CA SER A 123 -20.23 19.60 5.51
C SER A 123 -20.06 21.06 5.97
N GLY A 124 -19.07 21.31 6.82
CA GLY A 124 -18.74 22.63 7.37
C GLY A 124 -19.73 23.19 8.41
N GLU A 125 -20.80 22.46 8.75
CA GLU A 125 -21.79 22.91 9.72
C GLU A 125 -21.36 22.67 11.18
N SER A 126 -21.92 23.45 12.10
CA SER A 126 -21.77 23.23 13.54
C SER A 126 -23.02 22.56 14.12
N LEU A 127 -22.87 21.33 14.61
CA LEU A 127 -23.96 20.54 15.15
C LEU A 127 -23.91 20.54 16.69
N ASP A 128 -24.61 21.51 17.25
CA ASP A 128 -24.99 21.52 18.66
C ASP A 128 -25.97 20.37 18.99
N PRO A 129 -26.25 20.09 20.29
CA PRO A 129 -27.11 18.98 20.68
C PRO A 129 -28.50 18.99 20.04
N TYR A 130 -29.10 20.18 19.86
CA TYR A 130 -30.40 20.35 19.23
C TYR A 130 -30.38 20.06 17.72
N PRO A 131 -29.49 20.67 16.90
CA PRO A 131 -29.30 20.28 15.51
C PRO A 131 -29.05 18.78 15.31
N CYS A 132 -28.25 18.13 16.16
CA CYS A 132 -28.04 16.68 16.10
C CYS A 132 -29.33 15.87 16.30
N CYS A 133 -30.19 16.27 17.24
CA CYS A 133 -31.49 15.62 17.45
C CYS A 133 -32.39 15.77 16.22
N ALA A 134 -32.36 16.94 15.58
CA ALA A 134 -33.16 17.21 14.40
C ALA A 134 -32.70 16.37 13.19
N VAL A 135 -31.38 16.32 12.95
CA VAL A 135 -30.78 15.47 11.92
C VAL A 135 -31.07 13.99 12.18
N ALA A 136 -30.86 13.52 13.42
CA ALA A 136 -31.15 12.15 13.80
C ALA A 136 -32.63 11.79 13.63
N TYR A 137 -33.55 12.72 13.93
CA TYR A 137 -34.97 12.53 13.69
C TYR A 137 -35.29 12.32 12.20
N VAL A 138 -34.74 13.15 11.30
CA VAL A 138 -34.95 12.99 9.85
C VAL A 138 -34.36 11.66 9.36
N ILE A 139 -33.13 11.33 9.75
CA ILE A 139 -32.47 10.08 9.35
C ILE A 139 -33.24 8.84 9.85
N THR A 140 -33.77 8.88 11.07
CA THR A 140 -34.52 7.76 11.65
C THR A 140 -35.85 7.47 10.93
N GLN A 141 -36.40 8.43 10.18
CA GLN A 141 -37.62 8.20 9.39
C GLN A 141 -37.37 7.32 8.17
N SER A 142 -36.15 7.30 7.62
CA SER A 142 -35.82 6.48 6.45
C SER A 142 -35.59 5.02 6.84
N LYS A 143 -36.66 4.21 6.79
CA LYS A 143 -36.61 2.78 7.14
C LYS A 143 -36.25 1.87 5.95
N GLU A 144 -36.58 2.28 4.73
CA GLU A 144 -36.46 1.43 3.54
C GLU A 144 -35.17 1.68 2.76
N ARG A 145 -34.67 2.92 2.76
CA ARG A 145 -33.48 3.31 1.99
C ARG A 145 -32.41 3.91 2.91
N LYS A 146 -31.16 3.51 2.70
CA LYS A 146 -30.02 4.10 3.41
C LYS A 146 -29.72 5.50 2.88
N ILE A 147 -29.38 6.41 3.79
CA ILE A 147 -29.05 7.79 3.48
C ILE A 147 -27.54 7.92 3.30
N TRP A 148 -27.09 8.59 2.24
CA TRP A 148 -25.71 9.06 2.14
C TRP A 148 -25.56 10.31 3.00
N LEU A 149 -24.61 10.31 3.93
CA LEU A 149 -24.40 11.39 4.89
C LEU A 149 -22.97 11.92 4.75
N ASP A 150 -22.82 13.23 4.60
CA ASP A 150 -21.54 13.92 4.62
C ASP A 150 -21.41 14.75 5.90
N LEU A 151 -20.35 14.51 6.67
CA LEU A 151 -20.00 15.21 7.89
C LEU A 151 -18.59 15.82 7.81
N GLU A 152 -18.09 16.11 6.61
CA GLU A 152 -16.78 16.76 6.43
C GLU A 152 -16.69 18.09 7.20
N ASP A 153 -15.60 18.32 7.92
CA ASP A 153 -15.35 19.57 8.67
C ASP A 153 -16.46 19.96 9.66
N VAL A 154 -17.29 19.01 10.10
CA VAL A 154 -18.37 19.26 11.06
C VAL A 154 -17.84 19.33 12.48
N THR A 155 -18.34 20.28 13.28
CA THR A 155 -18.07 20.34 14.73
C THR A 155 -19.26 19.81 15.51
N ILE A 156 -19.03 18.81 16.38
CA ILE A 156 -20.11 18.17 17.16
C ILE A 156 -19.74 18.14 18.65
N SER A 157 -20.67 18.61 19.49
CA SER A 157 -20.53 18.47 20.95
C SER A 157 -20.77 17.02 21.41
N GLN A 158 -20.23 16.66 22.57
CA GLN A 158 -20.45 15.33 23.17
C GLN A 158 -21.94 14.94 23.28
N HIS A 159 -22.79 15.90 23.67
CA HIS A 159 -24.23 15.67 23.79
C HIS A 159 -24.93 15.52 22.44
N GLY A 160 -24.39 16.11 21.36
CA GLY A 160 -24.90 15.96 20.00
C GLY A 160 -24.53 14.64 19.34
N MET A 161 -23.37 14.06 19.68
CA MET A 161 -22.91 12.80 19.08
C MET A 161 -23.85 11.62 19.37
N ARG A 162 -24.40 11.54 20.59
CA ARG A 162 -25.24 10.41 21.01
C ARG A 162 -26.51 10.22 20.13
N PRO A 163 -27.30 11.26 19.84
CA PRO A 163 -28.39 11.18 18.86
C PRO A 163 -27.95 10.67 17.48
N LEU A 164 -26.81 11.14 16.98
CA LEU A 164 -26.30 10.76 15.66
C LEU A 164 -25.89 9.29 15.61
N LEU A 165 -25.15 8.80 16.60
CA LEU A 165 -24.79 7.38 16.69
C LEU A 165 -26.03 6.47 16.68
N GLY A 166 -27.11 6.91 17.34
CA GLY A 166 -28.39 6.19 17.37
C GLY A 166 -29.11 6.09 16.01
N CYS A 167 -28.82 6.99 15.06
CA CYS A 167 -29.45 6.99 13.74
C CYS A 167 -28.59 6.36 12.63
N LEU A 168 -27.29 6.07 12.89
CA LEU A 168 -26.36 5.53 11.88
C LEU A 168 -26.79 4.17 11.29
N GLN A 169 -27.66 3.43 11.97
CA GLN A 169 -28.26 2.22 11.40
C GLN A 169 -29.04 2.48 10.11
N ASN A 170 -29.51 3.71 9.85
CA ASN A 170 -30.21 4.09 8.62
C ASN A 170 -29.32 4.80 7.59
N VAL A 171 -28.02 4.91 7.86
CA VAL A 171 -27.05 5.60 7.01
C VAL A 171 -26.26 4.57 6.19
N GLN A 172 -25.86 4.96 4.98
CA GLN A 172 -24.97 4.19 4.13
C GLN A 172 -23.52 4.37 4.59
N TRP A 173 -22.86 3.27 4.90
CA TRP A 173 -21.45 3.25 5.25
C TRP A 173 -20.58 3.39 4.00
N CYS A 174 -20.33 4.63 3.59
CA CYS A 174 -19.40 4.98 2.51
C CYS A 174 -17.98 5.17 3.04
N ASP A 175 -16.96 5.09 2.18
CA ASP A 175 -15.56 5.10 2.61
C ASP A 175 -15.15 6.37 3.40
N SER A 176 -15.79 7.53 3.18
CA SER A 176 -15.48 8.78 3.91
C SER A 176 -16.13 8.89 5.29
N LEU A 177 -17.34 8.34 5.48
CA LEU A 177 -18.13 8.57 6.70
C LEU A 177 -17.47 8.02 7.99
N PRO A 178 -16.92 6.79 8.03
CA PRO A 178 -16.21 6.30 9.21
C PRO A 178 -15.06 7.22 9.64
N ARG A 179 -14.30 7.73 8.65
CA ARG A 179 -13.20 8.66 8.91
C ARG A 179 -13.72 9.96 9.51
N GLN A 180 -14.73 10.58 8.90
CA GLN A 180 -15.35 11.81 9.40
C GLN A 180 -15.85 11.65 10.84
N LEU A 181 -16.54 10.53 11.15
CA LEU A 181 -17.01 10.24 12.50
C LEU A 181 -15.87 10.12 13.52
N TRP A 182 -14.77 9.47 13.14
CA TRP A 182 -13.57 9.36 13.98
C TRP A 182 -12.86 10.70 14.17
N GLU A 183 -12.73 11.53 13.12
CA GLU A 183 -12.17 12.88 13.22
C GLU A 183 -12.96 13.75 14.20
N ILE A 184 -14.29 13.78 14.05
CA ILE A 184 -15.17 14.51 14.96
C ILE A 184 -15.02 13.98 16.39
N PHE A 185 -14.97 12.65 16.55
CA PHE A 185 -14.81 12.03 17.85
C PHE A 185 -13.49 12.43 18.53
N LEU A 186 -12.37 12.35 17.80
CA LEU A 186 -11.03 12.61 18.30
C LEU A 186 -10.77 14.09 18.57
N LEU A 187 -11.40 14.98 17.82
CA LEU A 187 -11.27 16.43 18.00
C LEU A 187 -12.23 17.00 19.06
N SER A 188 -13.23 16.23 19.50
CA SER A 188 -14.16 16.66 20.55
C SER A 188 -13.48 16.83 21.93
N GLU A 189 -13.92 17.81 22.72
CA GLU A 189 -13.33 18.12 24.03
C GLU A 189 -13.82 17.21 25.19
N GLY A 190 -14.72 16.25 24.93
CA GLY A 190 -15.37 15.42 25.96
C GLY A 190 -14.95 13.95 25.96
N GLU A 191 -15.13 13.25 27.08
CA GLU A 191 -14.96 11.79 27.12
C GLU A 191 -16.13 11.10 26.40
N MET A 192 -15.90 10.75 25.14
CA MET A 192 -16.88 10.04 24.32
C MET A 192 -16.66 8.52 24.36
N ASP A 193 -17.75 7.76 24.24
CA ASP A 193 -17.71 6.30 24.29
C ASP A 193 -17.19 5.70 22.97
N CYS A 194 -15.87 5.48 22.91
CA CYS A 194 -15.20 4.86 21.77
C CYS A 194 -15.71 3.44 21.45
N ILE A 195 -16.27 2.71 22.44
CA ILE A 195 -16.75 1.34 22.25
C ILE A 195 -17.98 1.34 21.33
N THR A 196 -18.84 2.36 21.42
CA THR A 196 -20.00 2.48 20.53
C THR A 196 -19.58 2.65 19.08
N LEU A 197 -18.55 3.47 18.78
CA LEU A 197 -18.03 3.63 17.42
C LEU A 197 -17.37 2.36 16.90
N LEU A 198 -16.52 1.72 17.72
CA LEU A 198 -15.89 0.45 17.37
C LEU A 198 -16.90 -0.70 17.19
N GLY A 199 -18.05 -0.63 17.87
CA GLY A 199 -19.13 -1.58 17.70
C GLY A 199 -19.86 -1.45 16.35
N LEU A 200 -19.75 -0.29 15.68
CA LEU A 200 -20.33 -0.06 14.35
C LEU A 200 -19.38 -0.48 13.23
N ASP A 201 -18.09 -0.18 13.38
CA ASP A 201 -17.00 -0.61 12.50
C ASP A 201 -15.82 -1.03 13.38
N ASP A 202 -15.36 -2.28 13.26
CA ASP A 202 -14.26 -2.89 14.05
C ASP A 202 -12.88 -2.27 13.74
N GLN A 203 -12.87 -1.05 13.20
CA GLN A 203 -11.73 -0.30 12.73
C GLN A 203 -11.79 1.16 13.21
N LEU A 204 -10.63 1.66 13.63
CA LEU A 204 -10.40 3.07 13.87
C LEU A 204 -9.90 3.71 12.58
N HIS A 205 -10.64 4.68 12.05
CA HIS A 205 -10.30 5.33 10.79
C HIS A 205 -9.56 6.65 11.04
N LEU A 206 -8.42 6.86 10.39
CA LEU A 206 -7.65 8.10 10.48
C LEU A 206 -7.27 8.59 9.08
N PRO A 207 -7.19 9.91 8.86
CA PRO A 207 -6.53 10.44 7.70
C PRO A 207 -5.02 10.25 7.82
N VAL A 208 -4.32 10.12 6.69
CA VAL A 208 -2.86 10.03 6.67
C VAL A 208 -2.21 11.39 6.92
N GLY A 209 -2.85 12.45 6.39
CA GLY A 209 -2.47 13.83 6.66
C GLY A 209 -3.41 14.44 7.68
N GLY A 210 -2.90 15.19 8.66
CA GLY A 210 -3.73 15.81 9.68
C GLY A 210 -2.96 16.55 10.76
N ASP A 211 -3.69 17.28 11.60
CA ASP A 211 -3.12 17.96 12.77
C ASP A 211 -2.62 16.92 13.79
N ARG A 212 -1.45 17.21 14.39
CA ARG A 212 -0.83 16.41 15.45
C ARG A 212 -1.79 16.11 16.60
N LYS A 213 -2.66 17.06 16.95
CA LYS A 213 -3.65 16.89 18.03
C LYS A 213 -4.59 15.70 17.80
N LEU A 214 -4.97 15.45 16.55
CA LEU A 214 -5.86 14.35 16.19
C LEU A 214 -5.20 13.00 16.50
N PHE A 215 -3.93 12.84 16.11
CA PHE A 215 -3.20 11.62 16.34
C PHE A 215 -2.84 11.41 17.82
N GLU A 216 -2.48 12.47 18.55
CA GLU A 216 -2.27 12.41 20.01
C GLU A 216 -3.54 11.93 20.75
N ARG A 217 -4.71 12.41 20.31
CA ARG A 217 -5.98 11.92 20.87
C ARG A 217 -6.25 10.47 20.49
N ALA A 218 -5.95 10.07 19.25
CA ALA A 218 -6.10 8.68 18.82
C ALA A 218 -5.25 7.72 19.68
N VAL A 219 -3.99 8.08 19.95
CA VAL A 219 -3.11 7.32 20.84
C VAL A 219 -3.72 7.22 22.25
N THR A 220 -4.22 8.33 22.79
CA THR A 220 -4.87 8.36 24.12
C THR A 220 -6.08 7.42 24.18
N VAL A 221 -6.89 7.37 23.12
CA VAL A 221 -8.06 6.50 23.02
C VAL A 221 -7.62 5.03 22.95
N LEU A 222 -6.64 4.71 22.10
CA LEU A 222 -6.11 3.36 21.95
C LEU A 222 -5.52 2.81 23.26
N GLN A 223 -4.82 3.65 24.02
CA GLN A 223 -4.26 3.29 25.34
C GLN A 223 -5.34 2.97 26.39
N LYS A 224 -6.55 3.53 26.27
CA LYS A 224 -7.68 3.25 27.17
C LYS A 224 -8.40 1.95 26.83
N ILE A 225 -8.25 1.43 25.61
CA ILE A 225 -8.93 0.23 25.14
C ILE A 225 -8.11 -1.02 25.51
N SER A 226 -8.76 -2.01 26.13
CA SER A 226 -8.07 -3.23 26.59
C SER A 226 -7.73 -4.23 25.47
N LEU A 227 -8.34 -4.07 24.29
CA LEU A 227 -8.14 -4.94 23.13
C LEU A 227 -7.33 -4.21 22.06
N LYS A 228 -6.59 -4.98 21.25
CA LYS A 228 -5.91 -4.42 20.08
C LYS A 228 -6.93 -4.03 19.01
N VAL A 229 -6.80 -2.83 18.47
CA VAL A 229 -7.74 -2.25 17.49
C VAL A 229 -7.14 -2.29 16.09
N LYS A 230 -7.97 -2.48 15.05
CA LYS A 230 -7.53 -2.36 13.65
C LYS A 230 -7.55 -0.89 13.26
N ILE A 231 -6.54 -0.37 12.58
CA ILE A 231 -6.52 1.01 12.11
C ILE A 231 -6.59 1.04 10.59
N CYS A 232 -7.50 1.84 10.05
CA CYS A 232 -7.63 2.10 8.62
C CYS A 232 -7.19 3.54 8.32
N LEU A 233 -6.10 3.67 7.57
CA LEU A 233 -5.55 4.96 7.15
C LEU A 233 -6.16 5.38 5.80
N HIS A 234 -6.48 6.66 5.64
CA HIS A 234 -7.11 7.22 4.43
C HIS A 234 -6.20 8.21 3.68
N TRP A 235 -6.00 7.98 2.37
CA TRP A 235 -5.22 8.82 1.47
C TRP A 235 -6.12 9.80 0.71
N GLU A 236 -6.07 11.07 1.10
CA GLU A 236 -6.90 12.17 0.59
C GLU A 236 -6.25 12.99 -0.53
N GLY A 237 -4.96 12.77 -0.79
CA GLY A 237 -4.21 13.51 -1.80
C GLY A 237 -3.08 12.68 -2.40
N GLU A 238 -2.43 13.24 -3.42
CA GLU A 238 -1.29 12.58 -4.06
C GLU A 238 -0.02 12.58 -3.20
N ASN A 239 0.09 13.43 -2.19
CA ASN A 239 1.20 13.45 -1.24
C ASN A 239 0.75 14.02 0.10
N PRO A 240 0.02 13.24 0.93
CA PRO A 240 -0.38 13.71 2.25
C PRO A 240 0.85 13.90 3.15
N ASP A 241 0.84 14.95 3.97
CA ASP A 241 1.87 15.16 4.99
C ASP A 241 1.67 14.18 6.16
N CYS A 242 2.48 13.13 6.17
CA CYS A 242 2.44 12.09 7.19
C CYS A 242 3.33 12.40 8.41
N HIS A 243 3.97 13.58 8.49
CA HIS A 243 4.92 13.87 9.57
C HIS A 243 4.30 13.70 10.96
N SER A 244 3.11 14.28 11.18
CA SER A 244 2.38 14.20 12.45
C SER A 244 1.99 12.77 12.82
N LEU A 245 1.54 11.99 11.83
CA LEU A 245 1.21 10.57 12.01
C LEU A 245 2.46 9.77 12.40
N CYS A 246 3.57 9.97 11.69
CA CYS A 246 4.82 9.24 11.92
C CYS A 246 5.46 9.54 13.28
N GLU A 247 5.24 10.74 13.84
CA GLU A 247 5.70 11.10 15.18
C GLU A 247 4.89 10.44 16.31
N THR A 248 3.60 10.20 16.09
CA THR A 248 2.65 9.84 17.17
C THR A 248 2.23 8.37 17.12
N LEU A 249 2.03 7.81 15.91
CA LEU A 249 1.60 6.42 15.73
C LEU A 249 2.54 5.39 16.38
N PRO A 250 3.88 5.57 16.44
CA PRO A 250 4.77 4.65 17.16
C PRO A 250 4.35 4.38 18.61
N GLU A 251 3.81 5.37 19.31
CA GLU A 251 3.33 5.21 20.70
C GLU A 251 2.06 4.35 20.80
N ALA A 252 1.31 4.24 19.70
CA ALA A 252 0.07 3.47 19.62
C ALA A 252 0.29 2.01 19.18
N LEU A 253 1.44 1.67 18.57
CA LEU A 253 1.71 0.35 17.96
C LEU A 253 1.41 -0.86 18.87
N PRO A 254 1.69 -0.85 20.19
CA PRO A 254 1.36 -1.97 21.06
C PRO A 254 -0.14 -2.32 21.11
N TYR A 255 -1.00 -1.32 20.82
CA TYR A 255 -2.46 -1.40 20.86
C TYR A 255 -3.07 -1.65 19.48
N VAL A 256 -2.26 -1.78 18.42
CA VAL A 256 -2.72 -2.02 17.05
C VAL A 256 -2.66 -3.51 16.72
N SER A 257 -3.70 -4.03 16.07
CA SER A 257 -3.76 -5.41 15.57
C SER A 257 -3.40 -5.53 14.10
N SER A 258 -3.79 -4.57 13.26
CA SER A 258 -3.46 -4.49 11.84
C SER A 258 -3.61 -3.07 11.30
N LEU A 259 -2.87 -2.74 10.25
CA LEU A 259 -3.02 -1.51 9.48
C LEU A 259 -3.63 -1.82 8.11
N SER A 260 -4.71 -1.12 7.77
CA SER A 260 -5.34 -1.14 6.44
C SER A 260 -5.30 0.24 5.79
N PHE A 261 -5.38 0.27 4.46
CA PHE A 261 -5.09 1.45 3.65
C PHE A 261 -6.24 1.65 2.67
N LYS A 262 -6.82 2.86 2.63
CA LYS A 262 -7.91 3.24 1.71
C LYS A 262 -7.60 4.55 1.00
N ARG A 263 -7.95 4.65 -0.28
CA ARG A 263 -7.82 5.88 -1.06
C ARG A 263 -9.18 6.52 -1.25
N THR A 264 -9.34 7.77 -0.80
CA THR A 264 -10.62 8.49 -0.84
C THR A 264 -10.66 9.58 -1.91
N TYR A 265 -9.52 10.04 -2.42
CA TYR A 265 -9.46 11.05 -3.49
C TYR A 265 -9.82 10.50 -4.89
N ARG A 266 -10.80 11.13 -5.55
CA ARG A 266 -11.08 10.92 -6.99
C ARG A 266 -10.14 11.78 -7.84
N ALA A 267 -9.09 11.19 -8.39
CA ALA A 267 -8.28 11.85 -9.41
C ALA A 267 -9.11 12.11 -10.69
N PRO A 268 -9.14 13.35 -11.23
CA PRO A 268 -9.75 13.62 -12.53
C PRO A 268 -8.95 12.89 -13.62
N GLY A 269 -9.64 12.12 -14.46
CA GLY A 269 -9.02 11.39 -15.57
C GLY A 269 -9.07 9.88 -15.38
N LEU A 270 -10.07 9.27 -16.01
CA LEU A 270 -10.06 7.84 -16.34
C LEU A 270 -8.87 7.59 -17.27
N GLN A 271 -7.84 6.85 -16.83
CA GLN A 271 -7.21 5.88 -17.75
C GLN A 271 -6.28 4.81 -17.21
N ASP A 272 -5.71 4.84 -16.00
CA ASP A 272 -4.84 3.71 -15.58
C ASP A 272 -5.06 3.28 -14.13
N GLN A 273 -5.91 2.26 -13.93
CA GLN A 273 -6.10 1.61 -12.63
C GLN A 273 -4.80 0.99 -12.10
N GLU A 274 -3.93 0.49 -12.99
CA GLU A 274 -2.61 -0.05 -12.64
C GLU A 274 -1.65 1.02 -12.11
N ARG A 275 -1.52 2.15 -12.81
CA ARG A 275 -0.68 3.28 -12.32
C ARG A 275 -1.16 3.83 -10.98
N ARG A 276 -2.48 3.78 -10.71
CA ARG A 276 -3.07 4.19 -9.43
C ARG A 276 -2.68 3.23 -8.30
N TYR A 277 -2.74 1.94 -8.56
CA TYR A 277 -2.32 0.90 -7.60
C TYR A 277 -0.82 0.99 -7.30
N GLU A 278 0.02 1.17 -8.33
CA GLU A 278 1.47 1.32 -8.14
C GLU A 278 1.84 2.56 -7.33
N THR A 279 1.16 3.69 -7.58
CA THR A 279 1.40 4.93 -6.81
C THR A 279 1.05 4.74 -5.34
N LEU A 280 -0.09 4.11 -5.02
CA LEU A 280 -0.45 3.79 -3.64
C LEU A 280 0.59 2.91 -2.98
N LYS A 281 1.00 1.83 -3.64
CA LYS A 281 2.01 0.90 -3.14
C LYS A 281 3.33 1.61 -2.81
N ARG A 282 3.73 2.61 -3.61
CA ARG A 282 4.90 3.45 -3.34
C ARG A 282 4.72 4.35 -2.11
N GLN A 283 3.53 4.95 -1.95
CA GLN A 283 3.21 5.80 -0.79
C GLN A 283 3.13 4.99 0.51
N GLU A 284 2.47 3.82 0.48
CA GLU A 284 2.40 2.90 1.61
C GLU A 284 3.79 2.45 2.04
N LYS A 285 4.63 2.07 1.07
CA LYS A 285 6.04 1.73 1.31
C LYS A 285 6.79 2.92 1.92
N LYS A 286 6.62 4.13 1.41
CA LYS A 286 7.26 5.32 1.98
C LYS A 286 6.84 5.55 3.43
N LEU A 287 5.53 5.49 3.73
CA LEU A 287 5.01 5.66 5.08
C LEU A 287 5.55 4.59 6.04
N PHE A 288 5.62 3.34 5.60
CA PHE A 288 6.24 2.26 6.37
C PHE A 288 7.70 2.59 6.71
N LEU A 289 8.49 3.04 5.73
CA LEU A 289 9.89 3.40 5.95
C LEU A 289 10.05 4.59 6.91
N ASP A 290 9.20 5.60 6.78
CA ASP A 290 9.16 6.77 7.67
C ASP A 290 8.80 6.35 9.11
N LEU A 291 7.83 5.45 9.29
CA LEU A 291 7.45 4.89 10.60
C LEU A 291 8.57 4.06 11.22
N CYS A 292 9.24 3.20 10.44
CA CYS A 292 10.40 2.44 10.92
C CYS A 292 11.52 3.36 11.41
N LEU A 293 11.78 4.45 10.67
CA LEU A 293 12.80 5.43 11.04
C LEU A 293 12.43 6.16 12.35
N LYS A 294 11.18 6.60 12.48
CA LYS A 294 10.69 7.27 13.70
C LYS A 294 10.64 6.33 14.91
N ALA A 295 10.25 5.07 14.73
CA ALA A 295 10.30 4.06 15.78
C ALA A 295 11.74 3.75 16.24
N ALA A 296 12.71 3.81 15.32
CA ALA A 296 14.12 3.55 15.62
C ALA A 296 14.85 4.71 16.31
N THR A 297 14.34 5.95 16.20
CA THR A 297 15.00 7.13 16.79
C THR A 297 15.04 7.16 18.33
N PRO A 298 13.95 6.91 19.08
CA PRO A 298 13.95 7.00 20.55
C PRO A 298 14.49 5.75 21.26
N ILE A 299 14.49 4.58 20.61
CA ILE A 299 14.77 3.29 21.25
C ILE A 299 16.27 2.91 21.14
N GLN A 300 16.81 2.20 22.13
CA GLN A 300 18.17 1.63 22.12
C GLN A 300 18.13 0.09 22.17
N GLY A 301 19.01 -0.58 21.40
CA GLY A 301 19.27 -2.03 21.50
C GLY A 301 18.23 -2.95 20.85
N GLU A 302 18.02 -4.14 21.42
CA GLU A 302 17.15 -5.21 20.90
C GLU A 302 15.68 -4.78 20.71
N SER A 303 15.23 -3.75 21.41
CA SER A 303 13.87 -3.24 21.30
C SER A 303 13.57 -2.63 19.92
N VAL A 304 14.56 -2.16 19.16
CA VAL A 304 14.35 -1.63 17.81
C VAL A 304 13.99 -2.76 16.82
N HIS A 305 14.65 -3.91 16.95
CA HIS A 305 14.40 -5.06 16.08
C HIS A 305 12.96 -5.57 16.24
N ASN A 306 12.49 -5.69 17.48
CA ASN A 306 11.12 -6.11 17.77
C ASN A 306 10.09 -5.11 17.22
N GLU A 307 10.35 -3.81 17.34
CA GLU A 307 9.41 -2.79 16.86
C GLU A 307 9.31 -2.76 15.32
N VAL A 308 10.44 -2.89 14.62
CA VAL A 308 10.43 -2.98 13.16
C VAL A 308 9.75 -4.28 12.69
N ASN A 309 9.96 -5.41 13.37
CA ASN A 309 9.23 -6.65 13.07
C ASN A 309 7.73 -6.53 13.36
N ASN A 310 7.34 -5.85 14.45
CA ASN A 310 5.95 -5.55 14.75
C ASN A 310 5.34 -4.72 13.62
N LEU A 311 6.02 -3.66 13.18
CA LEU A 311 5.60 -2.85 12.02
C LEU A 311 5.46 -3.71 10.76
N ILE A 312 6.43 -4.58 10.45
CA ILE A 312 6.33 -5.49 9.30
C ILE A 312 5.09 -6.39 9.42
N SER A 313 4.76 -6.89 10.62
CA SER A 313 3.57 -7.72 10.84
C SER A 313 2.25 -6.95 10.71
N LEU A 314 2.27 -5.65 11.00
CA LEU A 314 1.09 -4.78 10.94
C LEU A 314 0.73 -4.38 9.51
N PHE A 315 1.73 -4.28 8.63
CA PHE A 315 1.51 -4.01 7.22
C PHE A 315 1.31 -5.34 6.47
N SER A 316 0.23 -5.45 5.70
CA SER A 316 -0.06 -6.63 4.86
C SER A 316 0.80 -6.68 3.59
N PHE A 317 2.11 -6.46 3.72
CA PHE A 317 3.02 -6.44 2.59
C PHE A 317 3.32 -7.87 2.11
N ASN A 318 3.00 -8.15 0.84
CA ASN A 318 3.51 -9.32 0.13
C ASN A 318 4.87 -9.02 -0.54
N TYR A 319 5.74 -8.30 0.17
CA TYR A 319 7.07 -7.93 -0.32
C TYR A 319 8.11 -8.93 0.15
N ASP A 320 9.12 -9.14 -0.69
CA ASP A 320 10.33 -9.85 -0.31
C ASP A 320 11.05 -9.08 0.82
N MET A 321 11.26 -9.73 1.97
CA MET A 321 11.96 -9.17 3.13
C MET A 321 13.33 -8.58 2.77
N HIS A 322 14.01 -9.14 1.76
CA HIS A 322 15.29 -8.64 1.28
C HIS A 322 15.15 -7.23 0.67
N ASN A 323 14.08 -6.99 -0.07
CA ASN A 323 13.81 -5.69 -0.66
C ASN A 323 13.48 -4.66 0.42
N ILE A 324 12.67 -5.03 1.43
CA ILE A 324 12.34 -4.15 2.56
C ILE A 324 13.62 -3.69 3.28
N LEU A 325 14.55 -4.59 3.55
CA LEU A 325 15.83 -4.29 4.20
C LEU A 325 16.66 -3.27 3.39
N LEU A 326 16.79 -3.50 2.09
CA LEU A 326 17.54 -2.60 1.20
C LEU A 326 16.85 -1.22 1.10
N ASP A 327 15.54 -1.20 0.95
CA ASP A 327 14.74 0.01 0.85
C ASP A 327 14.82 0.85 2.14
N LEU A 328 14.79 0.19 3.30
CA LEU A 328 14.98 0.85 4.60
C LEU A 328 16.39 1.41 4.77
N TYR A 329 17.42 0.64 4.42
CA TYR A 329 18.79 1.14 4.48
C TYR A 329 19.00 2.36 3.57
N GLN A 330 18.50 2.29 2.33
CA GLN A 330 18.56 3.39 1.38
C GLN A 330 17.84 4.63 1.91
N HIS A 331 16.65 4.44 2.49
CA HIS A 331 15.86 5.53 3.05
C HIS A 331 16.58 6.21 4.23
N VAL A 332 17.10 5.44 5.19
CA VAL A 332 17.87 5.97 6.32
C VAL A 332 19.14 6.70 5.84
N LYS A 333 19.84 6.14 4.82
CA LYS A 333 21.02 6.77 4.21
C LYS A 333 20.69 8.10 3.54
N SER A 334 19.54 8.20 2.87
CA SER A 334 19.08 9.43 2.21
C SER A 334 18.74 10.56 3.19
N GLN A 335 18.39 10.22 4.43
CA GLN A 335 18.17 11.19 5.52
C GLN A 335 19.46 11.51 6.30
N GLU A 336 20.64 11.14 5.79
CA GLU A 336 21.98 11.39 6.35
C GLU A 336 22.17 10.98 7.83
N SER A 337 21.36 10.04 8.31
CA SER A 337 21.28 9.69 9.73
C SER A 337 22.19 8.52 10.10
N SER A 338 23.51 8.72 10.11
CA SER A 338 24.50 7.68 10.43
C SER A 338 24.31 7.04 11.83
N ALA A 339 23.81 7.82 12.80
CA ALA A 339 23.47 7.34 14.13
C ALA A 339 22.31 6.32 14.12
N VAL A 340 21.31 6.53 13.26
CA VAL A 340 20.15 5.63 13.11
C VAL A 340 20.58 4.32 12.44
N ILE A 341 21.50 4.38 11.48
CA ILE A 341 22.08 3.16 10.88
C ILE A 341 22.76 2.28 11.94
N GLN A 342 23.52 2.88 12.86
CA GLN A 342 24.15 2.11 13.94
C GLN A 342 23.13 1.48 14.89
N LYS A 343 22.02 2.18 15.18
CA LYS A 343 20.91 1.63 15.98
C LYS A 343 20.18 0.49 15.27
N LEU A 344 19.99 0.59 13.96
CA LEU A 344 19.34 -0.43 13.12
C LEU A 344 20.28 -1.57 12.71
N LYS A 345 21.57 -1.50 13.05
CA LYS A 345 22.57 -2.52 12.71
C LYS A 345 22.13 -3.93 13.12
N PRO A 346 21.62 -4.19 14.35
CA PRO A 346 21.15 -5.53 14.72
C PRO A 346 20.02 -6.04 13.81
N PHE A 347 19.13 -5.15 13.37
CA PHE A 347 18.06 -5.49 12.43
C PHE A 347 18.62 -5.86 11.05
N PHE A 348 19.56 -5.08 10.51
CA PHE A 348 20.20 -5.44 9.23
C PHE A 348 21.02 -6.74 9.32
N GLN A 349 21.57 -7.07 10.49
CA GLN A 349 22.33 -8.31 10.73
C GLN A 349 21.44 -9.54 10.91
N SER A 350 20.18 -9.36 11.29
CA SER A 350 19.19 -10.44 11.46
C SER A 350 18.65 -11.01 10.15
N ALA A 351 19.18 -10.56 9.01
CA ALA A 351 18.76 -11.00 7.70
C ALA A 351 18.98 -12.52 7.47
N PRO A 352 18.19 -13.14 6.58
CA PRO A 352 18.27 -14.58 6.32
C PRO A 352 19.67 -15.04 5.89
N GLU A 353 19.93 -16.34 5.99
CA GLU A 353 21.20 -16.96 5.57
C GLU A 353 21.49 -16.75 4.08
N VAL A 354 20.44 -16.78 3.26
CA VAL A 354 20.49 -16.50 1.82
C VAL A 354 19.86 -15.15 1.54
N TRP A 355 20.57 -14.26 0.85
CA TRP A 355 20.10 -12.95 0.45
C TRP A 355 19.65 -12.98 -1.01
N ILE A 356 18.38 -12.71 -1.27
CA ILE A 356 17.87 -12.62 -2.64
C ILE A 356 17.96 -11.16 -3.11
N ILE A 357 18.54 -10.92 -4.29
CA ILE A 357 18.55 -9.61 -4.93
C ILE A 357 18.08 -9.72 -6.37
N ASN A 358 17.17 -8.82 -6.76
CA ASN A 358 16.83 -8.63 -8.16
C ASN A 358 17.72 -7.56 -8.80
N LEU A 359 18.65 -7.95 -9.68
CA LEU A 359 19.57 -7.01 -10.32
C LEU A 359 18.87 -6.03 -11.26
N SER A 360 17.67 -6.36 -11.76
CA SER A 360 16.88 -5.42 -12.58
C SER A 360 16.37 -4.22 -11.76
N GLU A 361 16.32 -4.31 -10.43
CA GLU A 361 15.90 -3.22 -9.54
C GLU A 361 17.01 -2.19 -9.25
N ARG A 362 18.24 -2.43 -9.72
CA ARG A 362 19.40 -1.52 -9.56
C ARG A 362 19.74 -1.15 -8.12
N LYS A 363 19.70 -2.15 -7.23
CA LYS A 363 19.95 -2.00 -5.80
C LYS A 363 21.31 -2.53 -5.35
N THR A 364 22.21 -2.90 -6.26
CA THR A 364 23.48 -3.56 -5.92
C THR A 364 24.41 -2.67 -5.11
N SER A 365 24.39 -1.36 -5.35
CA SER A 365 25.17 -0.38 -4.57
C SER A 365 24.72 -0.29 -3.10
N ILE A 366 23.43 -0.47 -2.85
CA ILE A 366 22.83 -0.49 -1.51
C ILE A 366 23.15 -1.83 -0.85
N LEU A 367 23.05 -2.94 -1.61
CA LEU A 367 23.42 -4.26 -1.12
C LEU A 367 24.86 -4.31 -0.62
N LEU A 368 25.81 -3.72 -1.35
CA LEU A 368 27.22 -3.64 -0.93
C LEU A 368 27.36 -3.03 0.47
N GLU A 369 26.65 -1.94 0.73
CA GLU A 369 26.69 -1.26 2.02
C GLU A 369 26.07 -2.10 3.14
N VAL A 370 24.96 -2.79 2.85
CA VAL A 370 24.31 -3.68 3.82
C VAL A 370 25.15 -4.92 4.09
N LEU A 371 25.85 -5.46 3.09
CA LEU A 371 26.79 -6.58 3.23
C LEU A 371 27.99 -6.20 4.11
N ARG A 372 28.49 -4.96 4.04
CA ARG A 372 29.54 -4.46 4.94
C ARG A 372 29.15 -4.44 6.41
N LEU A 373 27.84 -4.42 6.72
CA LEU A 373 27.34 -4.45 8.09
C LEU A 373 27.24 -5.88 8.66
N GLN A 374 27.32 -6.90 7.80
CA GLN A 374 27.15 -8.30 8.21
C GLN A 374 28.36 -8.79 9.00
N PRO A 375 28.16 -9.59 10.07
CA PRO A 375 29.25 -10.16 10.83
C PRO A 375 30.01 -11.25 10.06
N GLU A 376 29.31 -11.91 9.12
CA GLU A 376 29.81 -13.04 8.35
C GLU A 376 29.46 -12.85 6.87
N LYS A 377 30.18 -13.57 6.00
CA LYS A 377 29.90 -13.58 4.57
C LYS A 377 28.55 -14.25 4.30
N LYS A 378 27.74 -13.67 3.42
CA LYS A 378 26.39 -14.17 3.13
C LYS A 378 26.31 -14.89 1.79
N HIS A 379 25.42 -15.87 1.68
CA HIS A 379 25.06 -16.44 0.38
C HIS A 379 24.14 -15.45 -0.34
N VAL A 380 24.42 -15.14 -1.60
CA VAL A 380 23.60 -14.22 -2.40
C VAL A 380 22.98 -14.98 -3.58
N GLU A 381 21.65 -14.96 -3.69
CA GLU A 381 20.88 -15.45 -4.83
C GLU A 381 20.51 -14.28 -5.75
N LEU A 382 20.94 -14.35 -7.00
CA LEU A 382 20.65 -13.35 -8.02
C LEU A 382 19.36 -13.70 -8.78
N ARG A 383 18.44 -12.75 -8.88
CA ARG A 383 17.25 -12.80 -9.73
C ARG A 383 17.29 -11.66 -10.74
N GLY A 384 16.69 -11.85 -11.91
CA GLY A 384 16.70 -10.87 -13.01
C GLY A 384 18.11 -10.51 -13.54
N CYS A 385 18.28 -10.44 -14.85
CA CYS A 385 19.55 -9.95 -15.42
C CYS A 385 19.45 -8.44 -15.65
N SER A 386 20.51 -7.70 -15.31
CA SER A 386 20.68 -6.32 -15.77
C SER A 386 21.70 -6.31 -16.91
N GLU A 387 21.35 -5.69 -18.04
CA GLU A 387 22.31 -5.41 -19.13
C GLU A 387 23.21 -4.19 -18.81
N GLU A 388 22.96 -3.51 -17.67
CA GLU A 388 23.73 -2.35 -17.26
C GLU A 388 25.07 -2.77 -16.64
N GLU A 389 26.15 -2.48 -17.35
CA GLU A 389 27.54 -2.79 -16.96
C GLU A 389 27.90 -2.25 -15.55
N GLY A 390 27.28 -1.14 -15.14
CA GLY A 390 27.48 -0.56 -13.80
C GLY A 390 26.99 -1.46 -12.65
N GLU A 391 25.89 -2.18 -12.84
CA GLU A 391 25.37 -3.13 -11.84
C GLU A 391 26.32 -4.32 -11.67
N VAL A 392 26.84 -4.86 -12.78
CA VAL A 392 27.83 -5.95 -12.79
C VAL A 392 29.10 -5.52 -12.06
N ARG A 393 29.63 -4.32 -12.37
CA ARG A 393 30.82 -3.78 -11.69
C ARG A 393 30.60 -3.59 -10.19
N THR A 394 29.41 -3.17 -9.78
CA THR A 394 29.07 -3.00 -8.36
C THR A 394 28.91 -4.35 -7.65
N LEU A 395 28.39 -5.37 -8.35
CA LEU A 395 28.29 -6.73 -7.83
C LEU A 395 29.68 -7.32 -7.56
N LEU A 396 30.66 -7.06 -8.43
CA LEU A 396 32.05 -7.49 -8.21
C LEU A 396 32.65 -6.91 -6.93
N GLN A 397 32.25 -5.70 -6.53
CA GLN A 397 32.68 -5.10 -5.26
C GLN A 397 32.07 -5.80 -4.03
N CYS A 398 30.98 -6.55 -4.21
CA CYS A 398 30.33 -7.30 -3.13
C CYS A 398 31.05 -8.61 -2.81
N LEU A 399 31.83 -9.17 -3.75
CA LEU A 399 32.48 -10.49 -3.63
C LEU A 399 33.25 -10.73 -2.31
N PRO A 400 33.98 -9.77 -1.73
CA PRO A 400 34.66 -9.99 -0.45
C PRO A 400 33.72 -10.36 0.71
N PHE A 401 32.44 -9.96 0.63
CA PHE A 401 31.42 -10.15 1.65
C PHE A 401 30.46 -11.32 1.34
N ILE A 402 30.69 -12.02 0.23
CA ILE A 402 29.83 -13.11 -0.24
C ILE A 402 30.53 -14.44 0.03
N SER A 403 29.81 -15.42 0.58
CA SER A 403 30.31 -16.78 0.79
C SER A 403 30.02 -17.67 -0.43
N GLN A 404 28.84 -17.51 -1.01
CA GLN A 404 28.35 -18.29 -2.15
C GLN A 404 27.49 -17.39 -3.05
N LEU A 405 27.50 -17.65 -4.35
CA LEU A 405 26.66 -16.96 -5.34
C LEU A 405 25.79 -17.98 -6.08
N SER A 406 24.48 -17.81 -6.03
CA SER A 406 23.52 -18.61 -6.81
C SER A 406 22.68 -17.71 -7.72
N SER A 407 21.98 -18.28 -8.71
CA SER A 407 21.15 -17.49 -9.62
C SER A 407 19.87 -18.21 -10.04
N TRP A 408 18.86 -17.41 -10.38
CA TRP A 408 17.58 -17.85 -10.93
C TRP A 408 17.37 -17.22 -12.32
N PHE A 409 18.18 -17.62 -13.29
CA PHE A 409 18.05 -17.22 -14.70
C PHE A 409 17.60 -18.38 -15.58
N GLY A 410 17.16 -18.09 -16.80
CA GLY A 410 17.07 -19.09 -17.86
C GLY A 410 18.46 -19.38 -18.47
N LEU A 411 18.62 -20.54 -19.13
CA LEU A 411 19.91 -21.01 -19.68
C LEU A 411 20.64 -19.97 -20.56
N SER A 412 19.95 -19.36 -21.52
CA SER A 412 20.56 -18.40 -22.45
C SER A 412 20.99 -17.09 -21.77
N GLY A 413 20.14 -16.55 -20.90
CA GLY A 413 20.43 -15.32 -20.15
C GLY A 413 21.55 -15.51 -19.12
N GLY A 414 21.68 -16.70 -18.54
CA GLY A 414 22.74 -17.01 -17.60
C GLY A 414 24.13 -17.03 -18.23
N VAL A 415 24.29 -17.64 -19.42
CA VAL A 415 25.61 -17.74 -20.08
C VAL A 415 26.14 -16.35 -20.41
N GLN A 416 25.29 -15.48 -20.96
CA GLN A 416 25.66 -14.10 -21.27
C GLN A 416 26.02 -13.32 -20.01
N PHE A 417 25.19 -13.39 -18.97
CA PHE A 417 25.45 -12.66 -17.72
C PHE A 417 26.75 -13.10 -17.04
N PHE A 418 26.97 -14.41 -16.86
CA PHE A 418 28.19 -14.91 -16.24
C PHE A 418 29.42 -14.68 -17.12
N GLY A 419 29.26 -14.78 -18.44
CA GLY A 419 30.28 -14.35 -19.40
C GLY A 419 30.74 -12.92 -19.12
N THR A 420 29.80 -11.98 -19.16
CA THR A 420 30.06 -10.56 -18.86
C THR A 420 30.65 -10.36 -17.46
N LEU A 421 30.18 -11.09 -16.45
CA LEU A 421 30.67 -10.99 -15.07
C LEU A 421 32.15 -11.41 -14.96
N PHE A 422 32.54 -12.50 -15.61
CA PHE A 422 33.93 -12.97 -15.64
C PHE A 422 34.83 -12.04 -16.47
N CYS A 423 34.36 -11.55 -17.62
CA CYS A 423 35.06 -10.53 -18.41
C CYS A 423 35.31 -9.25 -17.60
N ALA A 424 34.27 -8.70 -16.97
CA ALA A 424 34.37 -7.51 -16.14
C ALA A 424 35.28 -7.71 -14.92
N ALA A 425 35.31 -8.92 -14.34
CA ALA A 425 36.24 -9.26 -13.27
C ALA A 425 37.70 -9.23 -13.73
N ALA A 426 37.98 -9.72 -14.94
CA ALA A 426 39.33 -9.71 -15.53
C ALA A 426 39.81 -8.28 -15.83
N GLU A 427 38.94 -7.46 -16.43
CA GLU A 427 39.22 -6.04 -16.68
C GLU A 427 39.49 -5.29 -15.37
N ARG A 428 38.67 -5.52 -14.33
CA ARG A 428 38.86 -4.90 -13.02
C ARG A 428 40.16 -5.34 -12.36
N GLU A 429 40.50 -6.62 -12.44
CA GLU A 429 41.75 -7.16 -11.91
C GLU A 429 42.96 -6.54 -12.61
N GLN A 430 42.91 -6.35 -13.93
CA GLN A 430 43.96 -5.64 -14.67
C GLN A 430 44.08 -4.17 -14.26
N GLN A 431 42.95 -3.48 -14.05
CA GLN A 431 42.91 -2.06 -13.71
C GLN A 431 43.33 -1.75 -12.27
N THR A 432 42.87 -2.57 -11.32
CA THR A 432 43.02 -2.32 -9.87
C THR A 432 44.13 -3.15 -9.22
N GLY A 433 44.54 -4.25 -9.84
CA GLY A 433 45.44 -5.24 -9.26
C GLY A 433 44.78 -6.13 -8.20
N GLU A 434 43.49 -5.96 -7.91
CA GLU A 434 42.76 -6.82 -6.98
C GLU A 434 42.43 -8.16 -7.63
N LYS A 435 42.63 -9.27 -6.90
CA LYS A 435 42.39 -10.66 -7.34
C LYS A 435 40.89 -10.99 -7.47
N THR A 436 40.19 -10.24 -8.30
CA THR A 436 38.74 -10.25 -8.47
C THR A 436 38.27 -11.57 -9.09
N LEU A 437 39.00 -12.10 -10.09
CA LEU A 437 38.67 -13.38 -10.71
C LEU A 437 38.82 -14.54 -9.72
N GLN A 438 39.84 -14.50 -8.87
CA GLN A 438 40.04 -15.50 -7.82
C GLN A 438 38.88 -15.46 -6.80
N LEU A 439 38.45 -14.27 -6.39
CA LEU A 439 37.31 -14.11 -5.48
C LEU A 439 36.00 -14.60 -6.13
N LEU A 440 35.76 -14.23 -7.39
CA LEU A 440 34.57 -14.66 -8.14
C LEU A 440 34.52 -16.18 -8.27
N SER A 441 35.65 -16.81 -8.57
CA SER A 441 35.74 -18.27 -8.65
C SER A 441 35.46 -18.95 -7.31
N SER A 442 35.92 -18.35 -6.20
CA SER A 442 35.72 -18.92 -4.86
C SER A 442 34.26 -18.96 -4.41
N VAL A 443 33.43 -18.00 -4.84
CA VAL A 443 32.00 -17.94 -4.50
C VAL A 443 31.12 -18.76 -5.46
N CYS A 444 31.70 -19.22 -6.56
CA CYS A 444 31.05 -19.96 -7.64
C CYS A 444 31.42 -21.46 -7.57
N THR A 445 30.89 -22.17 -6.56
CA THR A 445 31.20 -23.60 -6.33
C THR A 445 29.96 -24.48 -6.36
N TYR A 446 30.07 -25.70 -6.89
CA TYR A 446 28.99 -26.70 -6.92
C TYR A 446 28.65 -27.24 -5.50
N PRO A 447 27.37 -27.59 -5.21
CA PRO A 447 26.18 -27.55 -6.07
C PRO A 447 25.55 -26.15 -6.19
N THR A 448 26.04 -25.20 -5.41
CA THR A 448 25.53 -23.82 -5.34
C THR A 448 25.93 -22.93 -6.51
N PHE A 449 26.74 -23.45 -7.45
CA PHE A 449 27.15 -22.74 -8.65
C PHE A 449 25.87 -22.23 -9.31
N PRO A 450 25.82 -20.95 -9.74
CA PRO A 450 24.60 -20.28 -10.14
C PRO A 450 24.05 -20.82 -11.47
N LEU A 451 23.57 -22.05 -11.41
CA LEU A 451 23.00 -22.79 -12.51
C LEU A 451 21.52 -22.37 -12.64
N PRO A 452 21.09 -22.02 -13.86
CA PRO A 452 19.69 -21.79 -14.20
C PRO A 452 18.77 -22.87 -13.61
N ARG A 453 17.81 -22.51 -12.76
CA ARG A 453 16.71 -23.41 -12.36
C ARG A 453 15.72 -23.51 -13.52
N ILE A 454 15.54 -24.71 -14.06
CA ILE A 454 14.62 -25.01 -15.17
C ILE A 454 13.47 -25.86 -14.60
N TYR A 455 12.26 -25.65 -15.12
CA TYR A 455 11.01 -26.14 -14.55
C TYR A 455 10.58 -27.55 -15.02
N ASP A 456 11.44 -28.34 -15.70
CA ASP A 456 11.06 -29.64 -16.24
C ASP A 456 11.79 -30.82 -15.57
N ASP A 457 11.08 -31.95 -15.41
CA ASP A 457 11.53 -33.18 -14.71
C ASP A 457 12.70 -33.94 -15.39
N ASP A 458 13.37 -33.34 -16.38
CA ASP A 458 14.45 -33.97 -17.17
C ASP A 458 15.85 -33.37 -16.86
N ASP A 459 15.99 -32.53 -15.82
CA ASP A 459 16.90 -31.37 -15.83
C ASP A 459 18.25 -31.44 -15.08
N GLU A 460 18.65 -32.56 -14.47
CA GLU A 460 20.09 -32.77 -14.15
C GLU A 460 20.97 -32.71 -15.42
N LYS A 461 20.35 -32.81 -16.60
CA LYS A 461 20.98 -33.05 -17.90
C LYS A 461 21.50 -31.81 -18.65
N HIS A 462 21.29 -30.60 -18.13
CA HIS A 462 21.64 -29.34 -18.82
C HIS A 462 22.77 -28.53 -18.18
N GLN A 463 23.25 -28.91 -16.98
CA GLN A 463 24.30 -28.18 -16.23
C GLN A 463 25.67 -28.22 -16.93
N SER A 464 26.10 -29.40 -17.39
CA SER A 464 27.34 -29.56 -18.16
C SER A 464 27.30 -28.73 -19.45
N GLY A 465 26.12 -28.64 -20.05
CA GLY A 465 25.88 -27.82 -21.21
C GLY A 465 26.13 -26.33 -20.98
N PHE A 466 25.57 -25.79 -19.90
CA PHE A 466 25.79 -24.41 -19.49
C PHE A 466 27.28 -24.08 -19.29
N LEU A 467 28.01 -24.98 -18.61
CA LEU A 467 29.45 -24.82 -18.37
C LEU A 467 30.29 -24.81 -19.66
N LEU A 468 29.93 -25.67 -20.63
CA LEU A 468 30.57 -25.71 -21.95
C LEU A 468 30.30 -24.43 -22.74
N ASP A 469 29.06 -23.94 -22.72
CA ASP A 469 28.68 -22.69 -23.41
C ASP A 469 29.40 -21.48 -22.79
N LEU A 470 29.49 -21.42 -21.45
CA LEU A 470 30.25 -20.39 -20.73
C LEU A 470 31.75 -20.44 -21.04
N TYR A 471 32.35 -21.64 -21.08
CA TYR A 471 33.76 -21.80 -21.45
C TYR A 471 34.01 -21.32 -22.89
N SER A 472 33.14 -21.69 -23.84
CA SER A 472 33.27 -21.24 -25.23
C SER A 472 33.24 -19.71 -25.32
N HIS A 473 32.26 -19.08 -24.65
CA HIS A 473 32.12 -17.63 -24.67
C HIS A 473 33.34 -16.91 -24.08
N LEU A 474 33.87 -17.40 -22.95
CA LEU A 474 35.05 -16.82 -22.32
C LEU A 474 36.33 -17.08 -23.12
N LYS A 475 36.42 -18.20 -23.82
CA LYS A 475 37.52 -18.48 -24.73
C LYS A 475 37.55 -17.50 -25.90
N ASP A 476 36.41 -17.24 -26.53
CA ASP A 476 36.30 -16.25 -27.59
C ASP A 476 36.75 -14.86 -27.06
N TYR A 477 36.29 -14.49 -25.87
CA TYR A 477 36.71 -13.25 -25.21
C TYR A 477 38.22 -13.17 -24.92
N GLU A 478 38.85 -14.23 -24.38
CA GLU A 478 40.30 -14.25 -24.16
C GLU A 478 41.06 -14.07 -25.49
N THR A 479 40.58 -14.68 -26.57
CA THR A 479 41.22 -14.55 -27.89
C THR A 479 41.09 -13.15 -28.49
N GLU A 480 39.96 -12.48 -28.24
CA GLU A 480 39.69 -11.13 -28.73
C GLU A 480 40.43 -10.05 -27.92
N THR A 481 40.48 -10.19 -26.59
CA THR A 481 40.99 -9.15 -25.68
C THR A 481 42.41 -9.40 -25.18
N GLY A 482 42.87 -10.65 -25.21
CA GLY A 482 44.15 -11.06 -24.63
C GLY A 482 44.17 -11.12 -23.10
N LEU A 483 43.03 -10.90 -22.42
CA LEU A 483 42.92 -11.02 -20.97
C LEU A 483 42.76 -12.48 -20.56
N SER A 484 43.43 -12.88 -19.47
CA SER A 484 43.35 -14.25 -18.97
C SER A 484 42.23 -14.41 -17.94
N VAL A 485 41.22 -15.19 -18.28
CA VAL A 485 39.98 -15.48 -17.55
C VAL A 485 39.78 -16.98 -17.31
N LEU A 486 40.14 -17.83 -18.28
CA LEU A 486 39.98 -19.28 -18.25
C LEU A 486 40.65 -19.97 -17.05
N PRO A 487 41.85 -19.56 -16.56
CA PRO A 487 42.45 -20.17 -15.37
C PRO A 487 41.55 -20.06 -14.13
N SER A 488 40.79 -18.97 -14.00
CA SER A 488 39.89 -18.78 -12.86
C SER A 488 38.57 -19.53 -13.02
N LEU A 489 38.15 -19.79 -14.26
CA LEU A 489 37.02 -20.67 -14.55
C LEU A 489 37.37 -22.15 -14.31
N GLN A 490 38.65 -22.53 -14.37
CA GLN A 490 39.08 -23.91 -14.17
C GLN A 490 38.60 -24.48 -12.83
N SER A 491 38.74 -23.77 -11.71
CA SER A 491 38.25 -24.23 -10.41
C SER A 491 36.74 -24.40 -10.36
N VAL A 492 35.99 -23.57 -11.09
CA VAL A 492 34.54 -23.72 -11.25
C VAL A 492 34.22 -25.01 -12.00
N LEU A 493 34.88 -25.24 -13.14
CA LEU A 493 34.72 -26.45 -13.95
C LEU A 493 35.13 -27.72 -13.21
N GLN A 494 36.09 -27.63 -12.30
CA GLN A 494 36.51 -28.77 -11.46
C GLN A 494 35.50 -29.11 -10.37
N SER A 495 34.76 -28.11 -9.88
CA SER A 495 33.70 -28.32 -8.89
C SER A 495 32.45 -29.01 -9.48
N ALA A 496 32.30 -29.05 -10.81
CA ALA A 496 31.16 -29.58 -11.56
C ALA A 496 30.74 -31.04 -11.21
N PRO A 497 29.49 -31.44 -11.54
CA PRO A 497 28.90 -32.74 -11.16
C PRO A 497 29.74 -33.96 -11.57
N GLU A 498 29.55 -35.07 -10.85
CA GLU A 498 30.22 -36.35 -11.12
C GLU A 498 29.91 -36.93 -12.51
N VAL A 499 28.69 -36.67 -13.01
CA VAL A 499 28.21 -37.10 -14.33
C VAL A 499 27.99 -35.90 -15.23
N TRP A 500 28.59 -35.94 -16.41
CA TRP A 500 28.48 -34.92 -17.44
C TRP A 500 27.51 -35.35 -18.53
N THR A 501 26.39 -34.65 -18.68
CA THR A 501 25.40 -34.96 -19.73
C THR A 501 25.50 -33.97 -20.88
N ILE A 502 25.69 -34.49 -22.10
CA ILE A 502 25.98 -33.67 -23.28
C ILE A 502 25.12 -34.11 -24.45
N ASN A 503 24.53 -33.13 -25.13
CA ASN A 503 23.82 -33.36 -26.38
C ASN A 503 24.71 -33.01 -27.58
N LEU A 504 25.18 -34.03 -28.31
CA LEU A 504 26.08 -33.86 -29.46
C LEU A 504 25.39 -33.22 -30.68
N SER A 505 24.07 -33.30 -30.78
CA SER A 505 23.34 -32.62 -31.87
C SER A 505 23.27 -31.10 -31.70
N LYS A 506 23.58 -30.59 -30.51
CA LYS A 506 23.44 -29.17 -30.16
C LYS A 506 24.76 -28.47 -29.85
N ARG A 507 25.86 -29.21 -29.65
CA ARG A 507 27.13 -28.64 -29.16
C ARG A 507 28.34 -29.25 -29.83
N LYS A 508 29.40 -28.45 -29.95
CA LYS A 508 30.69 -28.85 -30.52
C LYS A 508 31.51 -29.65 -29.51
N THR A 509 31.97 -30.83 -29.90
CA THR A 509 32.75 -31.76 -29.09
C THR A 509 34.18 -31.27 -28.82
N SER A 510 34.67 -30.31 -29.62
CA SER A 510 35.97 -29.67 -29.41
C SER A 510 36.07 -28.93 -28.08
N ILE A 511 35.02 -28.22 -27.68
CA ILE A 511 34.94 -27.53 -26.39
C ILE A 511 34.91 -28.53 -25.24
N LEU A 512 34.19 -29.65 -25.41
CA LEU A 512 34.18 -30.74 -24.44
C LEU A 512 35.58 -31.32 -24.21
N LEU A 513 36.33 -31.60 -25.29
CA LEU A 513 37.68 -32.14 -25.18
C LEU A 513 38.61 -31.23 -24.37
N GLU A 514 38.53 -29.92 -24.59
CA GLU A 514 39.31 -28.94 -23.84
C GLU A 514 38.92 -28.91 -22.37
N VAL A 515 37.62 -28.87 -22.06
CA VAL A 515 37.14 -28.85 -20.69
C VAL A 515 37.47 -30.14 -19.94
N LEU A 516 37.42 -31.31 -20.59
CA LEU A 516 37.83 -32.59 -19.99
C LEU A 516 39.32 -32.65 -19.67
N ARG A 517 40.18 -31.99 -20.47
CA ARG A 517 41.63 -31.91 -20.18
C ARG A 517 41.94 -31.10 -18.92
N LEU A 518 41.03 -30.19 -18.52
CA LEU A 518 41.19 -29.34 -17.35
C LEU A 518 40.76 -30.03 -16.03
N GLN A 519 40.14 -31.22 -16.14
CA GLN A 519 39.66 -31.98 -14.99
C GLN A 519 40.79 -32.77 -14.32
N PRO A 520 40.86 -32.79 -12.98
CA PRO A 520 41.88 -33.55 -12.25
C PRO A 520 41.67 -35.06 -12.36
N GLU A 521 40.41 -35.49 -12.54
CA GLU A 521 40.01 -36.88 -12.62
C GLU A 521 39.14 -37.12 -13.85
N LYS A 522 39.13 -38.38 -14.33
CA LYS A 522 38.29 -38.78 -15.45
C LYS A 522 36.81 -38.73 -15.04
N LYS A 523 35.99 -38.02 -15.81
CA LYS A 523 34.57 -37.84 -15.52
C LYS A 523 33.70 -38.90 -16.21
N HIS A 524 32.54 -39.18 -15.62
CA HIS A 524 31.51 -39.99 -16.27
C HIS A 524 30.79 -39.12 -17.28
N VAL A 525 30.65 -39.58 -18.52
CA VAL A 525 30.00 -38.81 -19.59
C VAL A 525 28.80 -39.57 -20.14
N GLU A 526 27.65 -38.92 -20.13
CA GLU A 526 26.42 -39.37 -20.79
C GLU A 526 26.21 -38.54 -22.06
N LEU A 527 26.22 -39.22 -23.21
CA LEU A 527 25.95 -38.58 -24.50
C LEU A 527 24.51 -38.84 -24.93
N ARG A 528 23.90 -37.79 -25.45
CA ARG A 528 22.54 -37.77 -25.99
C ARG A 528 22.55 -37.16 -27.37
N GLY A 529 21.62 -37.59 -28.22
CA GLY A 529 21.55 -37.15 -29.61
C GLY A 529 22.79 -37.55 -30.42
N CYS A 530 22.70 -37.53 -31.74
CA CYS A 530 23.82 -37.84 -32.62
C CYS A 530 24.11 -36.63 -33.51
N SER A 531 25.40 -36.35 -33.75
CA SER A 531 25.80 -35.45 -34.83
C SER A 531 26.07 -36.30 -36.07
N GLU A 532 25.51 -35.92 -37.22
CA GLU A 532 25.82 -36.54 -38.52
C GLU A 532 27.20 -36.11 -39.05
N GLU A 533 27.88 -35.20 -38.36
CA GLU A 533 29.16 -34.64 -38.77
C GLU A 533 30.33 -35.55 -38.33
N GLU A 534 31.02 -36.17 -39.29
CA GLU A 534 32.16 -37.09 -39.03
C GLU A 534 33.26 -36.47 -38.15
N GLY A 535 33.45 -35.14 -38.26
CA GLY A 535 34.41 -34.38 -37.45
C GLY A 535 34.07 -34.35 -35.96
N GLU A 536 32.78 -34.32 -35.61
CA GLU A 536 32.30 -34.34 -34.22
C GLU A 536 32.57 -35.72 -33.59
N VAL A 537 32.31 -36.81 -34.34
CA VAL A 537 32.60 -38.19 -33.90
C VAL A 537 34.10 -38.40 -33.72
N ARG A 538 34.93 -37.91 -34.64
CA ARG A 538 36.39 -38.02 -34.52
C ARG A 538 36.92 -37.26 -33.30
N THR A 539 36.35 -36.10 -33.00
CA THR A 539 36.71 -35.31 -31.81
C THR A 539 36.24 -36.00 -30.53
N LEU A 540 35.07 -36.66 -30.55
CA LEU A 540 34.59 -37.47 -29.43
C LEU A 540 35.53 -38.62 -29.09
N LEU A 541 36.06 -39.32 -30.10
CA LEU A 541 37.05 -40.38 -29.89
C LEU A 541 38.31 -39.86 -29.17
N GLN A 542 38.67 -38.59 -29.39
CA GLN A 542 39.79 -37.95 -28.69
C GLN A 542 39.47 -37.62 -27.22
N CYS A 543 38.20 -37.58 -26.83
CA CYS A 543 37.77 -37.38 -25.44
C CYS A 543 37.92 -38.65 -24.59
N LEU A 544 37.87 -39.84 -25.20
CA LEU A 544 37.87 -41.14 -24.49
C LEU A 544 38.99 -41.32 -23.45
N PRO A 545 40.24 -40.85 -23.66
CA PRO A 545 41.29 -40.96 -22.64
C PRO A 545 40.96 -40.26 -21.32
N PHE A 546 40.10 -39.24 -21.35
CA PHE A 546 39.71 -38.39 -20.22
C PHE A 546 38.37 -38.78 -19.59
N ILE A 547 37.73 -39.85 -20.08
CA ILE A 547 36.41 -40.32 -19.62
C ILE A 547 36.58 -41.61 -18.83
N SER A 548 35.92 -41.71 -17.67
CA SER A 548 35.97 -42.91 -16.82
C SER A 548 34.91 -43.92 -17.24
N GLN A 549 33.71 -43.45 -17.57
CA GLN A 549 32.61 -44.24 -18.09
C GLN A 549 31.85 -43.42 -19.13
N LEU A 550 31.52 -44.06 -20.26
CA LEU A 550 30.73 -43.47 -21.32
C LEU A 550 29.36 -44.17 -21.39
N ARG A 551 28.28 -43.41 -21.31
CA ARG A 551 26.91 -43.89 -21.53
C ARG A 551 26.31 -43.22 -22.76
N LEU A 552 25.73 -44.02 -23.65
CA LEU A 552 25.02 -43.52 -24.83
C LEU A 552 23.52 -43.68 -24.58
N VAL A 553 22.75 -42.59 -24.64
CA VAL A 553 21.30 -42.60 -24.40
C VAL A 553 20.56 -42.10 -25.64
N GLY A 554 19.71 -42.96 -26.21
CA GLY A 554 18.93 -42.69 -27.44
C GLY A 554 19.45 -43.47 -28.66
N PRO A 555 19.01 -43.15 -29.89
CA PRO A 555 19.38 -43.86 -31.13
C PRO A 555 20.81 -43.54 -31.60
N LEU A 556 21.75 -43.44 -30.66
CA LEU A 556 23.20 -43.32 -30.88
C LEU A 556 23.83 -44.63 -31.42
N LEU A 557 23.05 -45.71 -31.48
CA LEU A 557 23.47 -47.06 -31.85
C LEU A 557 23.80 -47.27 -33.34
N PHE A 558 23.73 -46.24 -34.19
CA PHE A 558 23.89 -46.40 -35.64
C PHE A 558 25.16 -45.78 -36.26
N ILE A 559 26.01 -45.05 -35.51
CA ILE A 559 27.15 -44.30 -36.11
C ILE A 559 28.52 -44.59 -35.46
N LEU A 560 28.60 -45.32 -34.34
CA LEU A 560 29.86 -45.89 -33.81
C LEU A 560 29.89 -47.38 -34.10
#